data_AF-A0A411WIN6-F1
#
_entry.id   AF-A0A411WIN6-F1
#
_cell.length_a   1.000
_cell.length_b   1.000
_cell.length_c   1.000
_cell.angle_alpha   90.00
_cell.angle_beta   90.00
_cell.angle_gamma   90.00
#
_symmetry.space_group_name_H-M   'P 1'
#
loop_
_entity.id
_entity.type
_entity.pdbx_description
1 polymer ?
#
loop_
_entity_poly.entity_id
_entity_poly.type
_entity_poly.pdbx_seq_one_letter_code
_entity_poly.pdbx_strand_id
1 'polypeptide(L)'
;MPPAVKGLKAIEFADGGQGIVCFNENLNEDTNMADAANPTDKKGLLARLVAFLTKELGEEKAAEIITEEGAAAIQDAGADEILPEVAAQLVAVSEENQRLKAENEELLEQAEELEIDGESADFAEVIRRKVKPSHRAAVRAMLKAASKKRGTSKLEFSEGGKNKPLTPALQAFIRSLPDVVDFSEVARKSSAPKNTSVNPLLADAERRASRNK
;
A
#
# COMPACT_ATOMS: atom_id res chain seq x y z
N MET A 1 18.83 17.82 -19.05
CA MET A 1 19.07 16.66 -19.93
C MET A 1 20.58 16.44 -20.01
N PRO A 2 21.09 15.25 -19.66
CA PRO A 2 22.50 14.94 -19.87
C PRO A 2 22.80 14.82 -21.38
N PRO A 3 24.00 15.25 -21.83
CA PRO A 3 24.34 15.28 -23.26
C PRO A 3 24.49 13.84 -23.81
N ALA A 4 23.90 13.60 -24.99
CA ALA A 4 24.02 12.33 -25.69
C ALA A 4 25.46 12.11 -26.18
N VAL A 5 26.05 10.96 -25.84
CA VAL A 5 27.36 10.57 -26.36
C VAL A 5 27.18 10.17 -27.83
N LYS A 6 27.83 10.90 -28.75
CA LYS A 6 27.75 10.65 -30.21
C LYS A 6 28.10 9.19 -30.51
N GLY A 7 27.18 8.47 -31.14
CA GLY A 7 27.37 7.09 -31.62
C GLY A 7 26.46 6.06 -30.97
N LEU A 8 25.73 6.40 -29.91
CA LEU A 8 24.75 5.52 -29.26
C LEU A 8 23.35 6.11 -29.37
N LYS A 9 22.37 5.29 -29.75
CA LYS A 9 20.95 5.68 -29.68
C LYS A 9 20.61 6.02 -28.23
N ALA A 10 19.85 7.10 -28.03
CA ALA A 10 19.36 7.46 -26.71
C ALA A 10 18.52 6.31 -26.15
N ILE A 11 18.78 5.94 -24.89
CA ILE A 11 18.01 4.91 -24.20
C ILE A 11 16.64 5.51 -23.85
N GLU A 12 15.59 4.94 -24.42
CA GLU A 12 14.20 5.29 -24.11
C GLU A 12 13.66 4.29 -23.08
N PHE A 13 13.36 4.77 -21.88
CA PHE A 13 12.64 4.01 -20.87
C PHE A 13 11.16 4.32 -21.02
N ALA A 14 10.43 3.51 -21.77
CA ALA A 14 8.97 3.57 -21.79
C ALA A 14 8.41 2.83 -20.56
N ASP A 15 7.48 3.45 -19.83
CA ASP A 15 6.84 2.93 -18.60
C ASP A 15 6.12 1.57 -18.74
N GLY A 16 6.03 1.03 -19.97
CA GLY A 16 5.44 -0.29 -20.25
C GLY A 16 6.40 -1.31 -20.86
N GLY A 17 7.67 -0.97 -21.09
CA GLY A 17 8.67 -1.94 -21.52
C GLY A 17 9.20 -2.71 -20.32
N GLN A 18 9.10 -4.05 -20.32
CA GLN A 18 10.02 -4.84 -19.51
C GLN A 18 11.43 -4.52 -20.01
N GLY A 19 12.08 -3.56 -19.35
CA GLY A 19 13.51 -3.34 -19.46
C GLY A 19 14.20 -4.56 -18.89
N ILE A 20 14.27 -5.63 -19.67
CA ILE A 20 15.19 -6.72 -19.39
C ILE A 20 16.56 -6.08 -19.60
N VAL A 21 17.18 -5.63 -18.50
CA VAL A 21 18.63 -5.49 -18.47
C VAL A 21 19.16 -6.90 -18.58
N CYS A 22 19.34 -7.39 -19.81
CA CYS A 22 20.15 -8.57 -20.04
C CYS A 22 21.56 -8.18 -19.58
N PHE A 23 21.95 -8.66 -18.40
CA PHE A 23 23.37 -8.77 -18.08
C PHE A 23 23.94 -9.86 -18.99
N ASN A 24 24.19 -9.54 -20.26
CA ASN A 24 25.16 -10.27 -21.05
C ASN A 24 26.55 -9.85 -20.55
N GLU A 25 26.86 -10.21 -19.29
CA GLU A 25 28.24 -10.51 -18.97
C GLU A 25 28.54 -11.80 -19.71
N ASN A 26 29.02 -11.66 -20.96
CA ASN A 26 29.56 -12.78 -21.70
C ASN A 26 30.52 -13.52 -20.76
N LEU A 27 30.18 -14.76 -20.42
CA LEU A 27 31.08 -15.69 -19.71
C LEU A 27 32.41 -15.86 -20.47
N ASN A 28 32.40 -15.52 -21.76
CA ASN A 28 33.53 -15.55 -22.67
C ASN A 28 34.23 -14.17 -22.72
N GLU A 29 35.07 -13.97 -21.72
CA GLU A 29 36.43 -13.39 -21.75
C GLU A 29 36.73 -11.92 -22.13
N ASP A 30 35.89 -11.11 -22.78
CA ASP A 30 36.37 -9.78 -23.24
C ASP A 30 35.63 -8.52 -22.78
N THR A 31 34.60 -8.62 -21.93
CA THR A 31 33.84 -7.44 -21.45
C THR A 31 34.08 -7.06 -19.99
N ASN A 32 35.03 -7.70 -19.31
CA ASN A 32 35.33 -7.33 -17.93
C ASN A 32 36.13 -6.03 -17.88
N MET A 33 35.51 -4.97 -17.34
CA MET A 33 36.19 -3.78 -16.83
C MET A 33 37.39 -4.23 -15.99
N ALA A 34 38.60 -3.99 -16.51
CA ALA A 34 39.83 -4.18 -15.79
C ALA A 34 39.77 -3.35 -14.50
N ASP A 35 40.05 -3.98 -13.36
CA ASP A 35 40.26 -3.24 -12.13
C ASP A 35 41.41 -2.26 -12.38
N ALA A 36 41.18 -0.95 -12.21
CA ALA A 36 42.13 0.08 -12.63
C ALA A 36 43.48 -0.01 -11.90
N ALA A 37 43.55 -0.81 -10.83
CA ALA A 37 44.75 -1.10 -10.06
C ALA A 37 45.59 -2.27 -10.60
N ASN A 38 45.02 -3.22 -11.36
CA ASN A 38 45.80 -4.34 -11.88
C ASN A 38 45.27 -4.88 -13.24
N PRO A 39 45.79 -4.36 -14.37
CA PRO A 39 45.26 -4.64 -15.72
C PRO A 39 45.53 -6.06 -16.25
N THR A 40 46.14 -6.94 -15.47
CA THR A 40 46.41 -8.35 -15.84
C THR A 40 45.41 -9.35 -15.24
N ASP A 41 44.58 -8.93 -14.29
CA ASP A 41 43.57 -9.78 -13.66
C ASP A 41 42.22 -9.69 -14.40
N LYS A 42 42.16 -10.21 -15.64
CA LYS A 42 40.87 -10.47 -16.31
C LYS A 42 40.19 -11.68 -15.67
N LYS A 43 39.66 -11.53 -14.44
CA LYS A 43 38.91 -12.59 -13.77
C LYS A 43 37.44 -12.50 -14.17
N GLY A 44 36.99 -13.49 -14.95
CA GLY A 44 35.59 -13.66 -15.31
C GLY A 44 34.66 -13.77 -14.09
N LEU A 45 33.34 -13.65 -14.31
CA LEU A 45 32.32 -13.75 -13.26
C LEU A 45 32.54 -14.96 -12.35
N LEU A 46 32.82 -16.14 -12.93
CA LEU A 46 33.07 -17.37 -12.17
C LEU A 46 34.32 -17.27 -11.29
N ALA A 47 35.39 -16.64 -11.76
CA ALA A 47 36.59 -16.43 -10.94
C ALA A 47 36.35 -15.45 -9.78
N ARG A 48 35.45 -14.46 -9.96
CA ARG A 48 35.02 -13.56 -8.87
C ARG A 48 34.13 -14.28 -7.87
N LEU A 49 33.21 -15.12 -8.35
CA LEU A 49 32.36 -15.95 -7.50
C LEU A 49 33.19 -16.95 -6.68
N VAL A 50 34.14 -17.64 -7.31
CA VAL A 50 35.09 -18.52 -6.62
C VAL A 50 35.85 -17.74 -5.56
N ALA A 51 36.42 -16.57 -5.89
CA ALA A 51 37.13 -15.75 -4.90
C ALA A 51 36.24 -15.30 -3.73
N PHE A 52 34.97 -14.97 -3.98
CA PHE A 52 34.00 -14.62 -2.95
C PHE A 52 33.69 -15.83 -2.04
N LEU A 53 33.40 -16.98 -2.62
CA LEU A 53 33.10 -18.20 -1.86
C LEU A 53 34.32 -18.67 -1.06
N THR A 54 35.52 -18.60 -1.63
CA THR A 54 36.76 -18.91 -0.92
C THR A 54 36.97 -17.97 0.28
N LYS A 55 36.62 -16.69 0.14
CA LYS A 55 36.73 -15.70 1.22
C LYS A 55 35.74 -15.95 2.36
N GLU A 56 34.49 -16.28 2.03
CA GLU A 56 33.41 -16.43 3.04
C GLU A 56 33.36 -17.84 3.64
N LEU A 57 33.67 -18.89 2.87
CA LEU A 57 33.49 -20.29 3.29
C LEU A 57 34.78 -21.10 3.41
N GLY A 58 35.91 -20.59 2.90
CA GLY A 58 37.18 -21.31 2.81
C GLY A 58 37.34 -22.16 1.55
N GLU A 59 38.58 -22.54 1.23
CA GLU A 59 38.93 -23.21 -0.04
C GLU A 59 38.23 -24.57 -0.24
N GLU A 60 38.15 -25.40 0.81
CA GLU A 60 37.56 -26.74 0.72
C GLU A 60 36.06 -26.71 0.38
N LYS A 61 35.31 -25.79 1.03
CA LYS A 61 33.87 -25.65 0.80
C LYS A 61 33.56 -24.94 -0.52
N ALA A 62 34.41 -24.01 -0.94
CA ALA A 62 34.26 -23.36 -2.23
C ALA A 62 34.42 -24.36 -3.39
N ALA A 63 35.37 -25.30 -3.27
CA ALA A 63 35.60 -26.36 -4.26
C ALA A 63 34.48 -27.43 -4.29
N GLU A 64 33.79 -27.66 -3.16
CA GLU A 64 32.61 -28.52 -3.11
C GLU A 64 31.40 -27.87 -3.82
N ILE A 65 31.24 -26.55 -3.69
CA ILE A 65 30.12 -25.79 -4.28
C ILE A 65 30.31 -25.60 -5.79
N ILE A 66 31.53 -25.29 -6.23
CA ILE A 66 31.87 -25.14 -7.65
C ILE A 66 32.79 -26.29 -8.03
N THR A 67 32.18 -27.41 -8.44
CA THR A 67 32.93 -28.54 -8.97
C THR A 67 33.51 -28.21 -10.35
N GLU A 68 34.66 -28.79 -10.69
CA GLU A 68 35.30 -28.60 -12.01
C GLU A 68 34.36 -29.03 -13.15
N GLU A 69 33.54 -30.06 -12.93
CA GLU A 69 32.51 -30.52 -13.87
C GLU A 69 31.37 -29.49 -14.04
N GLY A 70 30.93 -28.85 -12.95
CA GLY A 70 29.92 -27.79 -12.99
C GLY A 70 30.42 -26.54 -13.70
N ALA A 71 31.70 -26.18 -13.52
CA ALA A 71 32.31 -25.05 -14.22
C ALA A 71 32.46 -25.33 -15.72
N ALA A 72 32.84 -26.56 -16.11
CA ALA A 72 32.92 -26.97 -17.52
C ALA A 72 31.54 -27.01 -18.20
N ALA A 73 30.50 -27.47 -17.49
CA ALA A 73 29.13 -27.50 -18.01
C ALA A 73 28.56 -26.10 -18.31
N ILE A 74 28.98 -25.07 -17.58
CA ILE A 74 28.57 -23.68 -17.81
C ILE A 74 29.30 -23.08 -19.03
N GLN A 75 30.55 -23.50 -19.29
CA GLN A 75 31.30 -23.05 -20.47
C GLN A 75 30.77 -23.64 -21.78
N ASP A 76 30.24 -24.87 -21.72
CA ASP A 76 29.69 -25.59 -22.89
C ASP A 76 28.19 -25.31 -23.11
N ALA A 77 27.53 -24.69 -22.14
CA ALA A 77 26.18 -24.16 -22.29
C ALA A 77 26.22 -22.90 -23.16
N GLY A 78 26.22 -23.08 -24.49
CA GLY A 78 25.99 -22.01 -25.44
C GLY A 78 24.76 -21.19 -25.03
N ALA A 79 24.94 -19.88 -24.87
CA ALA A 79 23.96 -18.93 -24.34
C ALA A 79 22.65 -18.78 -25.16
N ASP A 80 22.43 -19.60 -26.19
CA ASP A 80 21.36 -19.43 -27.18
C ASP A 80 20.25 -20.49 -27.13
N GLU A 81 20.35 -21.56 -26.36
CA GLU A 81 19.28 -22.57 -26.25
C GLU A 81 18.59 -22.55 -24.88
N ILE A 82 17.64 -21.62 -24.72
CA ILE A 82 16.55 -21.82 -23.75
C ILE A 82 15.75 -23.01 -24.26
N LEU A 83 15.82 -24.15 -23.56
CA LEU A 83 15.00 -25.31 -23.85
C LEU A 83 13.53 -24.86 -24.02
N PRO A 84 12.80 -25.35 -25.04
CA PRO A 84 11.44 -24.88 -25.35
C PRO A 84 10.47 -25.04 -24.17
N GLU A 85 10.74 -25.99 -23.27
CA GLU A 85 10.02 -26.20 -22.02
C GLU A 85 10.23 -25.06 -21.00
N VAL A 86 11.45 -24.54 -20.89
CA VAL A 86 11.78 -23.39 -20.01
C VAL A 86 11.18 -22.10 -20.57
N ALA A 87 11.18 -21.93 -21.89
CA ALA A 87 10.52 -20.79 -22.55
C ALA A 87 9.00 -20.82 -22.32
N ALA A 88 8.37 -21.99 -22.43
CA ALA A 88 6.93 -22.16 -22.16
C ALA A 88 6.58 -21.87 -20.69
N GLN A 89 7.41 -22.33 -19.74
CA GLN A 89 7.24 -22.02 -18.32
C GLN A 89 7.38 -20.52 -18.03
N LEU A 90 8.33 -19.84 -18.66
CA LEU A 90 8.53 -18.40 -18.48
C LEU A 90 7.29 -17.59 -18.93
N VAL A 91 6.69 -17.99 -20.06
CA VAL A 91 5.44 -17.38 -20.55
C VAL A 91 4.32 -17.63 -19.55
N ALA A 92 4.10 -18.88 -19.12
CA ALA A 92 3.05 -19.23 -18.17
C ALA A 92 3.19 -18.47 -16.83
N VAL A 93 4.41 -18.40 -16.28
CA VAL A 93 4.71 -17.66 -15.05
C VAL A 93 4.53 -16.16 -15.25
N SER A 94 4.86 -15.61 -16.43
CA SER A 94 4.65 -14.19 -16.71
C SER A 94 3.16 -13.84 -16.77
N GLU A 95 2.32 -14.71 -17.34
CA GLU A 95 0.87 -14.55 -17.40
C GLU A 95 0.25 -14.66 -16.00
N GLU A 96 0.69 -15.62 -15.20
CA GLU A 96 0.25 -15.78 -13.81
C GLU A 96 0.64 -14.55 -12.98
N ASN A 97 1.86 -14.04 -13.13
CA ASN A 97 2.29 -12.82 -12.46
C ASN A 97 1.46 -11.60 -12.86
N GLN A 98 1.03 -11.49 -14.13
CA GLN A 98 0.15 -10.42 -14.56
C GLN A 98 -1.24 -10.54 -13.92
N ARG A 99 -1.79 -11.75 -13.84
CA ARG A 99 -3.06 -12.01 -13.15
C ARG A 99 -2.99 -11.68 -11.66
N LEU A 100 -1.95 -12.16 -10.99
CA LEU A 100 -1.74 -11.89 -9.57
C LEU A 100 -1.56 -10.39 -9.28
N LYS A 101 -0.93 -9.64 -10.21
CA LYS A 101 -0.85 -8.18 -10.07
C LYS A 101 -2.21 -7.51 -10.18
N ALA A 102 -3.04 -7.93 -11.12
CA ALA A 102 -4.40 -7.40 -11.27
C ALA A 102 -5.28 -7.74 -10.04
N GLU A 103 -5.21 -8.98 -9.54
CA GLU A 103 -5.96 -9.39 -8.34
C GLU A 103 -5.52 -8.61 -7.09
N ASN A 104 -4.20 -8.40 -6.92
CA ASN A 104 -3.70 -7.58 -5.81
C ASN A 104 -4.19 -6.13 -5.91
N GLU A 105 -4.27 -5.56 -7.11
CA GLU A 105 -4.81 -4.21 -7.31
C GLU A 105 -6.29 -4.15 -6.91
N GLU A 106 -7.10 -5.12 -7.32
CA GLU A 106 -8.52 -5.22 -6.92
C GLU A 106 -8.69 -5.39 -5.41
N LEU A 107 -7.88 -6.24 -4.77
CA LEU A 107 -7.93 -6.45 -3.32
C LEU A 107 -7.53 -5.19 -2.54
N LEU A 108 -6.53 -4.45 -3.02
CA LEU A 108 -6.12 -3.18 -2.43
C LEU A 108 -7.22 -2.13 -2.55
N GLU A 109 -7.91 -2.06 -3.70
CA GLU A 109 -9.06 -1.16 -3.88
C GLU A 109 -10.22 -1.51 -2.93
N GLN A 110 -10.52 -2.81 -2.75
CA GLN A 110 -11.55 -3.26 -1.82
C GLN A 110 -11.20 -2.94 -0.37
N ALA A 111 -9.93 -3.14 0.03
CA ALA A 111 -9.47 -2.80 1.36
C ALA A 111 -9.60 -1.29 1.64
N GLU A 112 -9.21 -0.44 0.68
CA GLU A 112 -9.35 1.02 0.81
C GLU A 112 -10.84 1.44 0.88
N GLU A 113 -11.73 0.80 0.12
CA GLU A 113 -13.18 1.07 0.20
C GLU A 113 -13.75 0.71 1.58
N LEU A 114 -13.33 -0.41 2.18
CA LEU A 114 -13.77 -0.81 3.52
C LEU A 114 -13.27 0.15 4.60
N GLU A 115 -12.04 0.66 4.49
CA GLU A 115 -11.50 1.69 5.40
C GLU A 115 -12.32 2.99 5.32
N ILE A 116 -12.65 3.44 4.11
CA ILE A 116 -13.50 4.62 3.88
C ILE A 116 -14.88 4.45 4.52
N ASP A 117 -15.47 3.27 4.38
CA ASP A 117 -16.78 2.97 4.97
C ASP A 117 -16.70 2.89 6.50
N GLY A 118 -15.59 2.39 7.05
CA GLY A 118 -15.28 2.41 8.49
C GLY A 118 -15.17 3.82 9.08
N GLU A 119 -14.34 4.69 8.49
CA GLU A 119 -14.22 6.10 8.93
C GLU A 119 -15.56 6.85 8.82
N SER A 120 -16.35 6.53 7.79
CA SER A 120 -17.68 7.10 7.60
C SER A 120 -18.68 6.62 8.66
N ALA A 121 -18.53 5.39 9.15
CA ALA A 121 -19.34 4.84 10.24
C ALA A 121 -19.03 5.54 11.58
N ASP A 122 -17.75 5.78 11.89
CA ASP A 122 -17.33 6.51 13.09
C ASP A 122 -17.86 7.95 13.09
N PHE A 123 -17.95 8.57 11.91
CA PHE A 123 -18.49 9.92 11.76
C PHE A 123 -20.02 9.98 11.76
N ALA A 124 -20.73 8.84 11.76
CA ALA A 124 -22.18 8.79 11.65
C ALA A 124 -22.90 9.45 12.84
N GLU A 125 -22.37 9.31 14.06
CA GLU A 125 -22.95 9.96 15.25
C GLU A 125 -22.84 11.49 15.21
N VAL A 126 -21.73 12.00 14.66
CA VAL A 126 -21.56 13.44 14.45
C VAL A 126 -22.59 13.94 13.43
N ILE A 127 -22.80 13.21 12.33
CA ILE A 127 -23.81 13.56 11.33
C ILE A 127 -25.21 13.53 11.94
N ARG A 128 -25.53 12.54 12.78
CA ARG A 128 -26.85 12.46 13.45
C ARG A 128 -27.11 13.71 14.29
N ARG A 129 -26.13 14.16 15.06
CA ARG A 129 -26.25 15.33 15.94
C ARG A 129 -26.21 16.67 15.20
N LYS A 130 -25.37 16.80 14.18
CA LYS A 130 -25.06 18.08 13.53
C LYS A 130 -25.88 18.37 12.27
N VAL A 131 -26.47 17.34 11.66
CA VAL A 131 -27.14 17.44 10.35
C VAL A 131 -28.59 17.00 10.47
N LYS A 132 -29.50 17.80 9.90
CA LYS A 132 -30.92 17.49 9.81
C LYS A 132 -31.16 16.12 9.16
N PRO A 133 -32.15 15.33 9.62
CA PRO A 133 -32.46 14.00 9.08
C PRO A 133 -32.55 13.95 7.56
N SER A 134 -33.16 14.96 6.93
CA SER A 134 -33.32 15.08 5.47
C SER A 134 -32.02 15.11 4.67
N HIS A 135 -30.92 15.57 5.27
CA HIS A 135 -29.65 15.77 4.57
C HIS A 135 -28.58 14.73 4.94
N ARG A 136 -28.83 13.85 5.92
CA ARG A 136 -27.83 12.87 6.41
C ARG A 136 -27.36 11.89 5.34
N ALA A 137 -28.26 11.47 4.45
CA ALA A 137 -27.89 10.57 3.35
C ALA A 137 -26.99 11.27 2.33
N ALA A 138 -27.34 12.51 1.95
CA ALA A 138 -26.55 13.30 1.00
C ALA A 138 -25.15 13.63 1.53
N VAL A 139 -25.04 14.00 2.81
CA VAL A 139 -23.75 14.31 3.45
C VAL A 139 -22.84 13.07 3.53
N ARG A 140 -23.39 11.89 3.84
CA ARG A 140 -22.62 10.63 3.83
C ARG A 140 -22.14 10.28 2.43
N ALA A 141 -23.00 10.41 1.42
CA ALA A 141 -22.62 10.17 0.03
C ALA A 141 -21.52 11.14 -0.44
N MET A 142 -21.61 12.42 -0.05
CA MET A 142 -20.59 13.42 -0.34
C MET A 142 -19.24 13.09 0.33
N LEU A 143 -19.27 12.67 1.60
CA LEU A 143 -18.05 12.29 2.32
C LEU A 143 -17.38 11.06 1.68
N LYS A 144 -18.16 10.03 1.33
CA LYS A 144 -17.68 8.84 0.60
C LYS A 144 -17.12 9.20 -0.77
N ALA A 145 -17.76 10.13 -1.49
CA ALA A 145 -17.28 10.60 -2.78
C ALA A 145 -16.00 11.44 -2.69
N ALA A 146 -15.80 12.17 -1.58
CA ALA A 146 -14.61 12.99 -1.34
C ALA A 146 -13.40 12.15 -0.87
N SER A 147 -13.65 11.04 -0.15
CA SER A 147 -12.61 10.11 0.31
C SER A 147 -12.15 9.13 -0.77
N LYS A 148 -12.98 8.85 -1.78
CA LYS A 148 -12.60 7.99 -2.92
C LYS A 148 -11.46 8.63 -3.72
N LYS A 149 -10.38 7.87 -3.91
CA LYS A 149 -9.25 8.25 -4.75
C LYS A 149 -9.70 8.44 -6.21
N ARG A 150 -9.21 9.49 -6.89
CA ARG A 150 -9.40 9.67 -8.34
C ARG A 150 -8.05 9.82 -9.01
N GLY A 151 -7.64 8.80 -9.77
CA GLY A 151 -6.31 8.76 -10.37
C GLY A 151 -5.23 8.64 -9.29
N THR A 152 -4.26 9.55 -9.27
CA THR A 152 -3.09 9.48 -8.39
C THR A 152 -3.29 10.11 -7.01
N SER A 153 -4.35 10.91 -6.79
CA SER A 153 -4.56 11.65 -5.54
C SER A 153 -6.02 11.64 -5.06
N LYS A 154 -6.22 11.88 -3.77
CA LYS A 154 -7.55 12.16 -3.18
C LYS A 154 -7.94 13.61 -3.49
N LEU A 155 -9.24 13.94 -3.43
CA LEU A 155 -9.72 15.30 -3.70
C LEU A 155 -9.12 16.30 -2.70
N GLU A 156 -8.42 17.31 -3.22
CA GLU A 156 -7.82 18.39 -2.44
C GLU A 156 -8.52 19.73 -2.73
N PHE A 157 -8.72 20.52 -1.68
CA PHE A 157 -9.17 21.89 -1.75
C PHE A 157 -7.94 22.81 -1.72
N SER A 158 -7.74 23.58 -2.79
CA SER A 158 -6.68 24.59 -2.87
C SER A 158 -7.29 25.99 -2.74
N GLU A 159 -7.08 26.65 -1.60
CA GLU A 159 -7.43 28.06 -1.42
C GLU A 159 -6.17 28.85 -1.07
N GLY A 160 -5.87 29.88 -1.87
CA GLY A 160 -4.71 30.76 -1.64
C GLY A 160 -3.35 30.05 -1.67
N GLY A 161 -3.20 28.99 -2.48
CA GLY A 161 -1.94 28.24 -2.60
C GLY A 161 -1.69 27.20 -1.50
N LYS A 162 -2.66 26.96 -0.61
CA LYS A 162 -2.60 25.89 0.40
C LYS A 162 -3.54 24.76 0.01
N ASN A 163 -2.97 23.58 -0.24
CA ASN A 163 -3.75 22.38 -0.49
C ASN A 163 -4.13 21.74 0.85
N LYS A 164 -5.42 21.40 1.00
CA LYS A 164 -5.93 20.64 2.13
C LYS A 164 -6.78 19.49 1.62
N PRO A 165 -6.65 18.28 2.17
CA PRO A 165 -7.55 17.18 1.81
C PRO A 165 -9.01 17.55 2.12
N LEU A 166 -9.91 17.30 1.17
CA LEU A 166 -11.31 17.75 1.21
C LEU A 166 -12.09 17.07 2.34
N THR A 167 -11.90 15.77 2.52
CA THR A 167 -12.58 14.96 3.55
C THR A 167 -12.42 15.50 4.97
N PRO A 168 -11.20 15.73 5.49
CA PRO A 168 -11.03 16.29 6.84
C PRO A 168 -11.50 17.73 6.95
N ALA A 169 -11.41 18.55 5.88
CA ALA A 169 -11.96 19.89 5.87
C ALA A 169 -13.50 19.87 6.01
N LEU A 170 -14.19 18.98 5.28
CA LEU A 170 -15.63 18.79 5.36
C LEU A 170 -16.06 18.26 6.73
N GLN A 171 -15.34 17.29 7.28
CA GLN A 171 -15.62 16.78 8.61
C GLN A 171 -15.42 17.85 9.69
N ALA A 172 -14.37 18.67 9.59
CA ALA A 172 -14.13 19.79 10.51
C ALA A 172 -15.26 20.83 10.43
N PHE A 173 -15.72 21.16 9.22
CA PHE A 173 -16.87 22.04 9.01
C PHE A 173 -18.14 21.49 9.68
N ILE A 174 -18.46 20.21 9.48
CA ILE A 174 -19.64 19.59 10.10
C ILE A 174 -19.53 19.56 11.63
N ARG A 175 -18.34 19.32 12.19
CA ARG A 175 -18.10 19.37 13.65
C ARG A 175 -18.33 20.77 14.22
N SER A 176 -18.08 21.82 13.45
CA SER A 176 -18.25 23.23 13.86
C SER A 176 -19.72 23.69 13.90
N LEU A 177 -20.64 22.96 13.27
CA LEU A 177 -22.06 23.29 13.28
C LEU A 177 -22.67 23.14 14.69
N PRO A 178 -23.72 23.89 15.04
CA PRO A 178 -24.48 23.66 16.26
C PRO A 178 -25.21 22.30 16.21
N ASP A 179 -25.57 21.76 17.37
CA ASP A 179 -26.39 20.54 17.44
C ASP A 179 -27.80 20.82 16.92
N VAL A 180 -28.30 19.96 16.04
CA VAL A 180 -29.68 19.96 15.57
C VAL A 180 -30.53 19.29 16.64
N VAL A 181 -31.38 20.07 17.30
CA VAL A 181 -32.39 19.54 18.21
C VAL A 181 -33.51 18.93 17.38
N ASP A 182 -33.55 17.60 17.31
CA ASP A 182 -34.64 16.87 16.66
C ASP A 182 -35.79 16.68 17.65
N PHE A 183 -36.90 17.40 17.45
CA PHE A 183 -38.14 17.22 18.23
C PHE A 183 -38.99 16.02 17.76
N SER A 184 -38.42 15.12 16.96
CA SER A 184 -39.12 13.93 16.44
C SER A 184 -39.12 12.76 17.42
N GLU A 185 -38.50 12.89 18.60
CA GLU A 185 -38.60 11.89 19.66
C GLU A 185 -40.04 11.83 20.20
N VAL A 186 -40.83 10.94 19.61
CA VAL A 186 -42.13 10.56 20.17
C VAL A 186 -41.84 9.67 21.37
N ALA A 187 -42.18 10.14 22.57
CA ALA A 187 -42.08 9.35 23.80
C ALA A 187 -42.81 8.01 23.62
N ARG A 188 -42.04 6.91 23.56
CA ARG A 188 -42.58 5.55 23.53
C ARG A 188 -42.57 5.02 24.96
N LYS A 189 -43.55 4.20 25.33
CA LYS A 189 -43.62 3.54 26.65
C LYS A 189 -42.32 2.80 27.01
N SER A 190 -41.55 2.38 26.00
CA SER A 190 -40.25 1.72 26.14
C SER A 190 -39.05 2.65 26.31
N SER A 191 -39.14 3.94 25.97
CA SER A 191 -38.07 4.94 26.20
C SER A 191 -38.29 5.79 27.45
N ALA A 192 -39.44 5.63 28.11
CA ALA A 192 -39.68 6.26 29.39
C ALA A 192 -38.63 5.80 30.41
N PRO A 193 -37.96 6.73 31.14
CA PRO A 193 -37.14 6.34 32.26
C PRO A 193 -37.99 5.47 33.19
N LYS A 194 -37.45 4.35 33.69
CA LYS A 194 -38.14 3.55 34.71
C LYS A 194 -38.46 4.50 35.85
N ASN A 195 -39.74 4.85 36.00
CA ASN A 195 -40.21 5.60 37.15
C ASN A 195 -39.84 4.75 38.37
N THR A 196 -38.72 5.09 39.01
CA THR A 196 -38.49 4.70 40.38
C THR A 196 -39.55 5.49 41.12
N SER A 197 -40.68 4.84 41.39
CA SER A 197 -41.77 5.43 42.14
C SER A 197 -41.31 5.61 43.57
N VAL A 198 -40.42 6.59 43.79
CA VAL A 198 -40.19 7.12 45.12
C VAL A 198 -41.48 7.83 45.44
N ASN A 199 -42.32 7.17 46.23
CA ASN A 199 -43.56 7.76 46.69
C ASN A 199 -43.20 9.09 47.38
N PRO A 200 -43.64 10.25 46.86
CA PRO A 200 -43.21 11.55 47.34
C PRO A 200 -43.56 11.75 48.82
N LEU A 201 -44.60 11.06 49.30
CA LEU A 201 -45.00 11.07 50.71
C LEU A 201 -44.01 10.33 51.61
N LEU A 202 -43.42 9.23 51.15
CA LEU A 202 -42.39 8.51 51.89
C LEU A 202 -41.09 9.33 51.94
N ALA A 203 -40.68 9.92 50.82
CA ALA A 203 -39.49 10.77 50.76
C ALA A 203 -39.64 12.03 51.64
N ASP A 204 -40.82 12.62 51.72
CA ASP A 204 -41.09 13.77 52.58
C ASP A 204 -41.18 13.36 54.06
N ALA A 205 -41.77 12.20 54.36
CA ALA A 205 -41.79 11.65 55.72
C ALA A 205 -40.38 11.37 56.26
N GLU A 206 -39.50 10.78 55.46
CA GLU A 206 -38.10 10.52 55.82
C GLU A 206 -37.31 11.82 56.06
N ARG A 207 -37.55 12.86 55.23
CA ARG A 207 -36.93 14.19 55.42
C ARG A 207 -37.39 14.89 56.70
N ARG A 208 -38.65 14.70 57.10
CA ARG A 208 -39.15 15.24 58.38
C ARG A 208 -38.62 14.46 59.57
N ALA A 209 -38.52 13.14 59.45
CA ALA A 209 -37.99 12.29 60.51
C ALA A 209 -36.50 12.54 60.78
N SER A 210 -35.70 12.81 59.74
CA SER A 210 -34.27 13.14 59.90
C SER A 210 -34.01 14.55 60.45
N ARG A 211 -34.98 15.46 60.33
CA ARG A 211 -34.89 16.84 60.85
C ARG A 211 -35.23 16.96 62.34
N ASN A 212 -35.85 15.94 62.92
CA ASN A 212 -36.27 15.88 64.33
C ASN A 212 -35.35 15.00 65.22
N LYS A 213 -34.17 14.63 64.72
CA LYS A 213 -33.06 14.08 65.52
C LYS A 213 -31.98 15.15 65.65
#